data_AF-A0A515D418-F1
#
_entry.id   AF-A0A515D418-F1
#
_cell.length_a   1.000
_cell.length_b   1.000
_cell.length_c   1.000
_cell.angle_alpha   90.00
_cell.angle_beta   90.00
_cell.angle_gamma   90.00
#
_symmetry.space_group_name_H-M   'P 1'
#
loop_
_entity.id
_entity.type
_entity.pdbx_description
1 polymer ?
#
loop_
_entity_poly.entity_id
_entity_poly.type
_entity_poly.pdbx_seq_one_letter_code
_entity_poly.pdbx_strand_id
1 'polypeptide(L)'
;MANHEHWLAVCRATVTGHHSKTRKVWNGLSPARRGVLLHAAGMKSFFCNYNWDDFNERELHQLKRGIQRLQAMVSLFGGFNDLDFRSEAPGIPTKKAAATKAPTGANSLRAKAELLQRINGLHVNH
;
A
#
# COMPACT_ATOMS: atom_id res chain seq x y z
N MET A 1 -16.42 -11.34 -20.60
CA MET A 1 -17.72 -11.49 -21.30
C MET A 1 -18.78 -10.80 -20.45
N ALA A 2 -19.61 -9.94 -21.04
CA ALA A 2 -20.64 -9.22 -20.29
C ALA A 2 -21.69 -10.22 -19.77
N ASN A 3 -21.82 -10.32 -18.44
CA ASN A 3 -22.76 -11.23 -17.76
C ASN A 3 -24.19 -10.64 -17.74
N HIS A 4 -25.19 -11.47 -17.49
CA HIS A 4 -26.60 -11.07 -17.37
C HIS A 4 -26.81 -9.93 -16.35
N GLU A 5 -26.07 -9.94 -15.24
CA GLU A 5 -26.10 -8.86 -14.25
C GLU A 5 -25.62 -7.51 -14.80
N HIS A 6 -24.65 -7.52 -15.74
CA HIS A 6 -24.14 -6.31 -16.36
C HIS A 6 -25.24 -5.65 -17.21
N TRP A 7 -25.94 -6.42 -18.03
CA TRP A 7 -27.02 -5.91 -18.87
C TRP A 7 -28.25 -5.46 -18.06
N LEU A 8 -28.58 -6.17 -16.98
CA LEU A 8 -29.63 -5.71 -16.05
C LEU A 8 -29.27 -4.39 -15.36
N ALA A 9 -28.01 -4.20 -14.98
CA ALA A 9 -27.55 -2.93 -14.40
C ALA A 9 -27.64 -1.79 -15.42
N VAL A 10 -27.30 -2.05 -16.69
CA VAL A 10 -27.45 -1.08 -17.79
C VAL A 10 -28.93 -0.73 -18.01
N CYS A 11 -29.82 -1.71 -18.16
CA CYS A 11 -31.25 -1.44 -18.37
C CYS A 11 -31.88 -0.67 -17.20
N ARG A 12 -31.53 -1.00 -15.95
CA ARG A 12 -31.99 -0.25 -14.77
C ARG A 12 -31.49 1.20 -14.77
N ALA A 13 -30.23 1.41 -15.15
CA ALA A 13 -29.63 2.73 -15.28
C ALA A 13 -30.33 3.60 -16.34
N THR A 14 -30.81 3.01 -17.44
CA THR A 14 -31.50 3.73 -18.52
C THR A 14 -32.94 4.09 -18.15
N VAL A 15 -33.66 3.22 -17.43
CA VAL A 15 -35.11 3.39 -17.14
C VAL A 15 -35.39 4.27 -15.92
N THR A 16 -34.54 4.23 -14.89
CA THR A 16 -34.80 4.94 -13.62
C THR A 16 -34.03 6.25 -13.46
N GLY A 17 -33.25 6.64 -14.48
CA GLY A 17 -32.11 7.53 -14.28
C GLY A 17 -31.06 6.80 -13.43
N HIS A 18 -29.78 7.13 -13.59
CA HIS A 18 -28.73 6.45 -12.85
C HIS A 18 -28.94 6.70 -11.34
N HIS A 19 -29.61 5.80 -10.60
CA HIS A 19 -29.60 5.74 -9.14
C HIS A 19 -28.18 5.36 -8.71
N SER A 20 -27.29 6.33 -8.85
CA SER A 20 -25.87 6.18 -8.65
C SER A 20 -25.64 5.82 -7.19
N LYS A 21 -25.22 4.57 -6.91
CA LYS A 21 -24.72 4.21 -5.57
C LYS A 21 -23.69 5.23 -5.08
N THR A 22 -22.94 5.79 -6.03
CA THR A 22 -21.97 6.89 -5.85
C THR A 22 -22.60 8.16 -5.31
N ARG A 23 -23.83 8.53 -5.72
CA ARG A 23 -24.59 9.65 -5.14
C ARG A 23 -24.83 9.42 -3.65
N LYS A 24 -25.37 8.24 -3.29
CA LYS A 24 -25.66 7.90 -1.89
C LYS A 24 -24.38 7.91 -1.05
N VAL A 25 -23.29 7.34 -1.58
CA VAL A 25 -21.99 7.32 -0.91
C VAL A 25 -21.48 8.75 -0.70
N TRP A 26 -21.36 9.54 -1.77
CA TRP A 26 -20.85 10.92 -1.69
C TRP A 26 -21.64 11.78 -0.72
N ASN A 27 -22.97 11.77 -0.85
CA ASN A 27 -23.86 12.56 0.01
C ASN A 27 -23.75 12.13 1.49
N GLY A 28 -23.45 10.86 1.77
CA GLY A 28 -23.22 10.35 3.12
C GLY A 28 -21.81 10.55 3.69
N LEU A 29 -20.84 11.01 2.90
CA LEU A 29 -19.49 11.29 3.40
C LEU A 29 -19.44 12.59 4.21
N SER A 30 -18.66 12.59 5.29
CA SER A 30 -18.33 13.82 6.01
C SER A 30 -17.48 14.77 5.15
N PRO A 31 -17.48 16.09 5.42
CA PRO A 31 -16.69 17.06 4.65
C PRO A 31 -15.20 16.72 4.59
N ALA A 32 -14.63 16.17 5.68
CA ALA A 32 -13.24 15.73 5.72
C ALA A 32 -12.96 14.59 4.72
N ARG A 33 -13.85 13.57 4.67
CA ARG A 33 -13.72 12.45 3.73
C ARG A 33 -13.90 12.90 2.28
N ARG A 34 -14.84 13.82 2.02
CA ARG A 34 -15.00 14.47 0.71
C ARG A 34 -13.72 15.22 0.32
N GLY A 35 -13.10 15.93 1.26
CA GLY A 35 -11.82 16.64 1.07
C GLY A 35 -10.70 15.73 0.57
N VAL A 36 -10.55 14.52 1.14
CA VAL A 36 -9.55 13.54 0.68
C VAL A 36 -9.79 13.14 -0.78
N LEU A 37 -11.03 12.84 -1.15
CA LEU A 37 -11.38 12.46 -2.54
C LEU A 37 -11.13 13.62 -3.51
N LEU A 38 -11.50 14.84 -3.13
CA LEU A 38 -11.30 16.05 -3.95
C LEU A 38 -9.81 16.35 -4.15
N HIS A 39 -9.01 16.22 -3.09
CA HIS A 39 -7.58 16.42 -3.17
C HIS A 39 -6.92 15.44 -4.15
N ALA A 40 -7.28 14.15 -4.07
CA ALA A 40 -6.80 13.14 -5.01
C ALA A 40 -7.24 13.40 -6.46
N ALA A 41 -8.41 14.02 -6.64
CA ALA A 41 -8.93 14.44 -7.94
C ALA A 41 -8.32 15.75 -8.46
N GLY A 42 -7.49 16.46 -7.66
CA GLY A 42 -6.99 17.80 -7.99
C GLY A 42 -8.10 18.84 -8.09
N MET A 43 -9.19 18.64 -7.35
CA MET A 43 -10.36 19.52 -7.32
C MET A 43 -10.28 20.48 -6.14
N LYS A 44 -10.95 21.63 -6.26
CA LYS A 44 -10.97 22.65 -5.21
C LYS A 44 -11.70 22.14 -3.97
N SER A 45 -11.23 22.52 -2.79
CA SER A 45 -11.76 22.05 -1.50
C SER A 45 -13.20 22.47 -1.25
N PHE A 46 -13.67 23.60 -1.80
CA PHE A 46 -15.03 24.10 -1.56
C PHE A 46 -16.12 23.16 -2.10
N PHE A 47 -15.80 22.29 -3.06
CA PHE A 47 -16.71 21.25 -3.55
C PHE A 47 -17.08 20.22 -2.47
N CYS A 48 -16.45 20.24 -1.29
CA CYS A 48 -16.87 19.40 -0.18
C CYS A 48 -18.32 19.69 0.27
N ASN A 49 -18.83 20.90 0.00
CA ASN A 49 -20.20 21.31 0.31
C ASN A 49 -21.22 20.91 -0.76
N TYR A 50 -20.76 20.43 -1.92
CA TYR A 50 -21.64 20.04 -3.02
C TYR A 50 -22.34 18.72 -2.70
N ASN A 51 -23.62 18.66 -3.05
CA ASN A 51 -24.32 17.40 -3.27
C ASN A 51 -23.88 16.81 -4.62
N TRP A 52 -24.10 15.51 -4.81
CA TRP A 52 -23.71 14.83 -6.05
C TRP A 52 -24.25 15.48 -7.31
N ASP A 53 -25.46 16.05 -7.24
CA ASP A 53 -26.17 16.61 -8.39
C ASP A 53 -25.72 18.04 -8.72
N ASP A 54 -24.91 18.67 -7.86
CA ASP A 54 -24.32 19.99 -8.11
C ASP A 54 -23.10 19.90 -9.04
N PHE A 55 -22.55 18.70 -9.25
CA PHE A 55 -21.42 18.49 -10.16
C PHE A 55 -21.86 18.38 -11.61
N ASN A 56 -21.13 19.04 -12.49
CA ASN A 56 -21.24 18.78 -13.93
C ASN A 56 -20.51 17.49 -14.33
N GLU A 57 -20.75 17.03 -15.56
CA GLU A 57 -20.17 15.78 -16.07
C GLU A 57 -18.63 15.78 -16.09
N ARG A 58 -18.00 16.93 -16.37
CA ARG A 58 -16.54 17.06 -16.38
C ARG A 58 -15.97 16.89 -14.97
N GLU A 59 -16.62 17.48 -13.98
CA GLU A 59 -16.26 17.35 -12.57
C GLU A 59 -16.45 15.93 -12.06
N LEU A 60 -17.54 15.26 -12.43
CA LEU A 60 -17.78 13.85 -12.11
C LEU A 60 -16.69 12.94 -12.70
N HIS A 61 -16.27 13.18 -13.95
CA HIS A 61 -15.14 12.47 -14.55
C HIS A 61 -13.82 12.72 -13.83
N GLN A 62 -13.58 13.96 -13.38
CA GLN A 62 -12.39 14.30 -12.60
C GLN A 62 -12.40 13.60 -11.23
N LEU A 63 -13.53 13.61 -10.52
CA LEU A 63 -13.72 12.91 -9.26
C LEU A 63 -13.49 11.40 -9.42
N LYS A 64 -14.03 10.80 -10.49
CA LYS A 64 -13.80 9.39 -10.83
C LYS A 64 -12.31 9.07 -10.98
N ARG A 65 -11.54 9.89 -11.69
CA ARG A 65 -10.08 9.72 -11.82
C ARG A 65 -9.36 9.83 -10.47
N GLY A 66 -9.77 10.76 -9.60
CA GLY A 66 -9.23 10.89 -8.25
C GLY A 66 -9.45 9.64 -7.40
N ILE A 67 -10.66 9.07 -7.44
CA ILE A 67 -10.98 7.81 -6.74
C ILE A 67 -10.12 6.65 -7.25
N GLN A 68 -9.97 6.51 -8.58
CA GLN A 68 -9.13 5.48 -9.18
C GLN A 68 -7.65 5.61 -8.76
N ARG A 69 -7.15 6.85 -8.64
CA ARG A 69 -5.79 7.12 -8.17
C ARG A 69 -5.59 6.65 -6.73
N LEU A 70 -6.56 6.93 -5.85
CA LEU A 70 -6.53 6.46 -4.46
C LEU A 70 -6.56 4.93 -4.39
N GLN A 71 -7.39 4.28 -5.20
CA GLN A 71 -7.41 2.81 -5.26
C GLN A 71 -6.06 2.24 -5.69
N ALA A 72 -5.43 2.80 -6.71
CA ALA A 72 -4.09 2.39 -7.14
C ALA A 72 -3.05 2.58 -6.04
N MET A 73 -3.09 3.69 -5.31
CA MET A 73 -2.20 3.92 -4.16
C MET A 73 -2.42 2.88 -3.06
N VAL A 74 -3.67 2.63 -2.66
CA VAL A 74 -3.98 1.60 -1.64
C VAL A 74 -3.45 0.23 -2.06
N SER A 75 -3.56 -0.14 -3.33
CA SER A 75 -3.01 -1.40 -3.84
C SER A 75 -1.48 -1.48 -3.73
N LEU A 76 -0.76 -0.36 -3.94
CA LEU A 76 0.70 -0.32 -3.74
C LEU A 76 1.09 -0.54 -2.29
N PHE A 77 0.26 -0.07 -1.35
CA PHE A 77 0.49 -0.25 0.08
C PHE A 77 -0.08 -1.55 0.66
N GLY A 78 -0.76 -2.37 -0.15
CA GLY A 78 -1.47 -3.56 0.32
C GLY A 78 -0.59 -4.69 0.87
N GLY A 79 0.73 -4.64 0.65
CA GLY A 79 1.69 -5.65 1.11
C GLY A 79 2.48 -5.28 2.37
N PHE A 80 2.33 -4.06 2.89
CA PHE A 80 3.05 -3.61 4.08
C PHE A 80 2.37 -4.11 5.35
N ASN A 81 3.17 -4.38 6.38
CA ASN A 81 2.68 -4.79 7.70
C ASN A 81 2.60 -3.58 8.65
N ASP A 82 1.96 -3.75 9.81
CA ASP A 82 1.80 -2.66 10.80
C ASP A 82 3.13 -2.13 11.37
N LEU A 83 4.22 -2.89 11.26
CA LEU A 83 5.54 -2.47 11.72
C LEU A 83 6.16 -1.45 10.75
N ASP A 84 5.79 -1.48 9.47
CA ASP A 84 6.25 -0.52 8.46
C ASP A 84 5.74 0.91 8.72
N PHE A 85 4.71 1.07 9.56
CA PHE A 85 4.13 2.37 9.95
C PHE A 85 4.59 2.86 11.33
N ARG A 86 5.65 2.26 11.91
CA ARG A 86 6.24 2.69 13.18
C ARG A 86 7.52 3.48 12.92
N SER A 87 7.66 4.62 13.59
CA SER A 87 8.93 5.36 13.61
C SER A 87 9.95 4.57 14.44
N GLU A 88 11.19 4.44 13.98
CA GLU A 88 12.28 3.91 14.80
C GLU A 88 12.34 4.73 16.09
N ALA A 89 12.22 4.05 17.24
CA ALA A 89 12.31 4.71 18.53
C ALA A 89 13.64 5.49 18.61
N PRO A 90 13.64 6.77 19.01
CA PRO A 90 14.88 7.53 19.16
C PRO A 90 15.69 6.89 20.30
N GLY A 91 16.69 6.09 19.95
CA GLY A 91 17.58 5.49 20.95
C GLY A 91 18.20 4.14 20.59
N ILE A 92 17.73 3.43 19.57
CA ILE A 92 18.45 2.24 19.09
C ILE A 92 19.30 2.68 17.91
N PRO A 93 20.65 2.75 18.03
CA PRO A 93 21.48 2.91 16.86
C PRO A 93 21.24 1.69 15.98
N THR A 94 20.46 1.87 14.93
CA THR A 94 20.50 0.96 13.79
C THR A 94 21.91 1.04 13.28
N LYS A 95 22.73 0.06 13.68
CA LYS A 95 23.99 -0.21 12.99
C LYS A 95 23.56 -0.38 11.54
N LYS A 96 23.80 0.65 10.72
CA LYS A 96 23.93 0.49 9.27
C LYS A 96 24.72 -0.78 9.13
N ALA A 97 24.13 -1.80 8.50
CA ALA A 97 24.85 -3.01 8.17
C ALA A 97 26.02 -2.54 7.31
N ALA A 98 27.16 -2.30 7.96
CA ALA A 98 28.41 -2.14 7.29
C ALA A 98 28.51 -3.40 6.45
N ALA A 99 28.65 -3.23 5.15
CA ALA A 99 29.05 -4.30 4.25
C ALA A 99 30.37 -4.83 4.79
N THR A 100 30.27 -5.77 5.72
CA THR A 100 31.41 -6.48 6.28
C THR A 100 31.79 -7.37 5.12
N LYS A 101 32.81 -6.94 4.37
CA LYS A 101 33.44 -7.77 3.34
C LYS A 101 33.59 -9.15 3.96
N ALA A 102 32.91 -10.14 3.36
CA ALA A 102 32.90 -11.50 3.86
C ALA A 102 34.35 -11.91 4.17
N PRO A 103 34.66 -12.45 5.36
CA PRO A 103 35.99 -12.96 5.62
C PRO A 103 36.28 -14.03 4.58
N THR A 104 37.31 -13.78 3.77
CA THR A 104 37.77 -14.65 2.68
C THR A 104 37.78 -16.10 3.17
N GLY A 105 37.02 -16.98 2.51
CA GLY A 105 36.72 -18.34 2.99
C GLY A 105 37.93 -19.16 3.43
N ALA A 106 39.12 -18.85 2.90
CA ALA A 106 40.41 -19.43 3.28
C ALA A 106 40.73 -19.30 4.78
N ASN A 107 40.41 -18.18 5.43
CA ASN A 107 40.71 -18.00 6.85
C ASN A 107 39.77 -18.81 7.75
N SER A 108 38.50 -18.96 7.35
CA SER A 108 37.53 -19.78 8.09
C SER A 108 37.83 -21.28 8.00
N LEU A 109 38.36 -21.73 6.86
CA LEU A 109 38.74 -23.12 6.64
C LEU A 109 40.01 -23.49 7.41
N ARG A 110 41.00 -22.58 7.47
CA ARG A 110 42.20 -22.78 8.31
C ARG A 110 41.84 -22.87 9.80
N ALA A 111 41.01 -21.96 10.30
CA ALA A 111 40.57 -21.99 11.71
C ALA A 111 39.82 -23.28 12.06
N LYS A 112 38.99 -23.80 11.14
CA LYS A 112 38.30 -25.09 11.33
C LYS A 112 39.27 -26.28 11.31
N ALA A 113 40.25 -26.29 10.40
CA ALA A 113 41.25 -27.36 10.32
C ALA A 113 42.13 -27.44 11.58
N GLU A 114 42.53 -26.29 12.11
CA GLU A 114 43.37 -26.21 13.33
C GLU A 114 42.61 -26.69 14.58
N LEU A 115 41.31 -26.40 14.65
CA LEU A 115 40.45 -26.85 15.74
C LEU A 115 40.24 -28.37 15.72
N LEU A 116 40.09 -28.97 14.52
CA LEU A 116 40.01 -30.42 14.36
C LEU A 116 41.32 -31.12 14.76
N GLN A 117 42.48 -30.54 14.44
CA GLN A 117 43.78 -31.11 14.87
C GLN A 117 43.96 -31.07 16.39
N ARG A 118 43.51 -30.00 17.06
CA ARG A 118 43.56 -29.91 18.54
C ARG A 118 42.65 -30.94 19.21
N ILE A 119 41.46 -31.19 18.65
CA ILE A 119 40.55 -32.22 19.17
C ILE A 119 41.16 -33.62 18.98
N ASN A 120 41.77 -33.89 17.83
CA ASN A 120 42.34 -35.20 17.55
C ASN A 120 43.62 -35.47 18.36
N GLY A 121 44.42 -34.44 18.66
CA GLY A 121 45.61 -34.53 19.52
C GLY A 121 45.30 -34.80 21.01
N LEU A 122 44.07 -34.53 21.45
CA LEU A 122 43.63 -34.81 22.83
C LEU A 122 43.21 -36.27 23.05
N HIS A 123 43.07 -37.07 21.99
CA HIS A 123 42.56 -38.45 22.06
C HIS A 123 43.65 -39.55 22.06
N VAL A 124 44.95 -39.19 22.04
CA VAL A 124 46.07 -40.16 21.90
C VAL A 124 46.92 -40.30 23.18
N ASN A 125 46.56 -39.64 24.28
CA ASN A 125 47.25 -39.83 25.56
C ASN A 125 46.34 -40.60 26.52
N HIS A 126 46.30 -41.93 26.37
CA HIS A 126 45.98 -42.85 27.46
C HIS A 126 46.60 -44.23 27.21
#